data_AF-A0A2G3K3Y3-F1
#
_entry.id   AF-A0A2G3K3Y3-F1
#
_cell.length_a   1.000
_cell.length_b   1.000
_cell.length_c   1.000
_cell.angle_alpha   90.00
_cell.angle_beta   90.00
_cell.angle_gamma   90.00
#
_symmetry.space_group_name_H-M   'P 1'
#
loop_
_entity.id
_entity.type
_entity.pdbx_description
1 polymer ?
#
loop_
_entity_poly.entity_id
_entity_poly.type
_entity_poly.pdbx_seq_one_letter_code
_entity_poly.pdbx_strand_id
1 'polypeptide(L)'
;MQPHSLLAPFVLFLPRQLASVFFVHFYQLGADTNKSTLSCRVNKAVSADDYLVGLLKAEASGQVRRVASRFAVTGEALEMATEAGFTGWEAGEGRKAMQQCFADWLQRYGLGNREDSQILDQAEAWFAANAFARFIDWHDAGSDREPIMPNCAGYRRRGSDSIYWLVFPGVFADEIAEGFDKIMAASALVKADMLQAGNDGKSTSVHKTPDLPRQPRRFYKFLAIVRKEGAEAEPLPSAT
;
A
#
# COMPACT_ATOMS: atom_id res chain seq x y z
N MET A 1 -48.75 -45.06 5.05
CA MET A 1 -48.41 -43.67 4.70
C MET A 1 -47.54 -43.10 5.81
N GLN A 2 -46.42 -42.51 5.42
CA GLN A 2 -45.50 -41.63 6.18
C GLN A 2 -46.22 -40.40 6.81
N PRO A 3 -45.55 -39.41 7.46
CA PRO A 3 -44.41 -39.36 8.41
C PRO A 3 -44.59 -38.32 9.56
N HIS A 4 -43.57 -38.17 10.44
CA HIS A 4 -42.95 -36.91 10.96
C HIS A 4 -42.33 -37.10 12.36
N SER A 5 -41.00 -37.10 12.50
CA SER A 5 -40.08 -35.96 12.72
C SER A 5 -40.03 -35.50 14.19
N LEU A 6 -39.00 -35.86 14.96
CA LEU A 6 -37.69 -35.17 15.14
C LEU A 6 -37.66 -34.28 16.40
N LEU A 7 -36.99 -34.77 17.45
CA LEU A 7 -36.32 -33.97 18.47
C LEU A 7 -34.90 -34.54 18.61
N ALA A 8 -33.90 -33.65 18.50
CA ALA A 8 -32.45 -33.88 18.74
C ALA A 8 -32.20 -34.45 20.16
N PRO A 9 -31.01 -34.97 20.57
CA PRO A 9 -29.64 -34.64 20.10
C PRO A 9 -28.66 -35.84 20.01
N PHE A 10 -27.61 -35.77 19.19
CA PHE A 10 -26.49 -36.73 19.28
C PHE A 10 -25.13 -36.02 19.13
N VAL A 11 -24.72 -35.42 20.24
CA VAL A 11 -23.32 -35.15 20.57
C VAL A 11 -22.84 -36.38 21.33
N LEU A 12 -21.68 -36.92 20.93
CA LEU A 12 -20.90 -38.00 21.56
C LEU A 12 -21.45 -39.43 21.38
N PHE A 13 -20.97 -40.14 20.35
CA PHE A 13 -20.52 -41.54 20.48
C PHE A 13 -19.83 -41.97 19.17
N LEU A 14 -18.57 -41.56 18.95
CA LEU A 14 -17.71 -42.23 17.98
C LEU A 14 -16.88 -43.27 18.73
N PRO A 15 -17.02 -44.58 18.42
CA PRO A 15 -16.31 -45.64 19.13
C PRO A 15 -14.80 -45.55 18.87
N ARG A 16 -14.03 -45.82 19.93
CA ARG A 16 -12.55 -45.81 20.04
C ARG A 16 -11.79 -46.63 18.96
N GLN A 17 -12.49 -47.39 18.14
CA GLN A 17 -11.95 -48.18 17.03
C GLN A 17 -11.79 -47.38 15.72
N LEU A 18 -12.47 -46.24 15.56
CA LEU A 18 -12.35 -45.39 14.36
C LEU A 18 -11.13 -44.46 14.39
N ALA A 19 -10.64 -44.08 15.57
CA ALA A 19 -9.45 -43.23 15.70
C ALA A 19 -8.18 -43.90 15.13
N SER A 20 -8.08 -45.23 15.21
CA SER A 20 -6.93 -45.98 14.66
C SER A 20 -6.99 -46.08 13.13
N VAL A 21 -8.18 -46.25 12.56
CA VAL A 21 -8.35 -46.29 11.10
C VAL A 21 -8.11 -44.91 10.48
N PHE A 22 -8.58 -43.84 11.13
CA PHE A 22 -8.28 -42.47 10.69
C PHE A 22 -6.78 -42.12 10.77
N PHE A 23 -6.08 -42.55 11.82
CA PHE A 23 -4.64 -42.27 11.96
C PHE A 23 -3.78 -43.09 10.98
N VAL A 24 -4.18 -44.34 10.69
CA VAL A 24 -3.49 -45.21 9.73
C VAL A 24 -3.78 -44.77 8.29
N HIS A 25 -4.99 -44.32 7.96
CA HIS A 25 -5.30 -43.75 6.65
C HIS A 25 -4.55 -42.43 6.42
N PHE A 26 -4.38 -41.61 7.46
CA PHE A 26 -3.58 -40.38 7.38
C PHE A 26 -2.09 -40.67 7.18
N TYR A 27 -1.56 -41.72 7.81
CA TYR A 27 -0.16 -42.12 7.62
C TYR A 27 0.09 -42.78 6.26
N GLN A 28 -0.87 -43.51 5.70
CA GLN A 28 -0.74 -44.16 4.40
C GLN A 28 -1.04 -43.22 3.21
N LEU A 29 -1.95 -42.24 3.35
CA LEU A 29 -2.13 -41.17 2.35
C LEU A 29 -1.09 -40.05 2.47
N GLY A 30 -0.57 -39.79 3.68
CA GLY A 30 0.45 -38.76 3.93
C GLY A 30 1.89 -39.19 3.64
N ALA A 31 2.16 -40.50 3.50
CA ALA A 31 3.51 -41.03 3.26
C ALA A 31 3.97 -40.94 1.80
N ASP A 32 3.06 -40.79 0.83
CA ASP A 32 3.41 -40.76 -0.60
C ASP A 32 3.60 -39.34 -1.16
N THR A 33 3.23 -38.29 -0.44
CA THR A 33 3.62 -36.91 -0.79
C THR A 33 5.02 -36.62 -0.26
N ASN A 34 6.02 -36.92 -1.09
CA ASN A 34 7.41 -36.57 -0.85
C ASN A 34 7.50 -35.09 -0.41
N LYS A 35 8.22 -34.80 0.67
CA LYS A 35 8.43 -33.43 1.20
C LYS A 35 8.91 -32.46 0.12
N SER A 36 9.64 -32.97 -0.89
CA SER A 36 10.06 -32.22 -2.07
C SER A 36 8.90 -31.82 -2.99
N THR A 37 7.88 -32.67 -3.16
CA THR A 37 6.67 -32.39 -3.97
C THR A 37 5.81 -31.32 -3.33
N LEU A 38 5.60 -31.37 -2.02
CA LEU A 38 4.88 -30.33 -1.26
C LEU A 38 5.61 -28.99 -1.32
N SER A 39 6.93 -29.01 -1.07
CA SER A 39 7.77 -27.82 -1.17
C SER A 39 7.76 -27.25 -2.58
N CYS A 40 7.84 -28.08 -3.62
CA CYS A 40 7.75 -27.65 -5.02
C CYS A 40 6.39 -26.99 -5.33
N ARG A 41 5.28 -27.58 -4.88
CA ARG A 41 3.93 -27.02 -5.10
C ARG A 41 3.72 -25.68 -4.38
N VAL A 42 4.13 -25.57 -3.12
CA VAL A 42 4.04 -24.30 -2.37
C VAL A 42 5.01 -23.26 -2.93
N ASN A 43 6.23 -23.64 -3.28
CA ASN A 43 7.16 -22.71 -3.92
C ASN A 43 6.66 -22.28 -5.29
N LYS A 44 5.99 -23.15 -6.05
CA LYS A 44 5.33 -22.79 -7.30
C LYS A 44 4.17 -21.83 -7.04
N ALA A 45 3.36 -22.04 -6.00
CA ALA A 45 2.32 -21.11 -5.57
C ALA A 45 2.86 -19.71 -5.21
N VAL A 46 4.03 -19.66 -4.57
CA VAL A 46 4.68 -18.42 -4.11
C VAL A 46 5.44 -17.72 -5.24
N SER A 47 6.10 -18.49 -6.12
CA SER A 47 7.05 -18.00 -7.12
C SER A 47 6.47 -17.90 -8.54
N ALA A 48 5.33 -18.55 -8.82
CA ALA A 48 4.70 -18.56 -10.13
C ALA A 48 3.24 -18.06 -10.04
N ASP A 49 3.10 -16.77 -10.29
CA ASP A 49 2.14 -16.08 -11.17
C ASP A 49 0.75 -16.64 -11.60
N ASP A 50 0.30 -17.85 -11.33
CA ASP A 50 -0.58 -18.49 -12.33
C ASP A 50 -2.10 -18.22 -12.21
N TYR A 51 -2.62 -17.75 -11.08
CA TYR A 51 -4.08 -17.53 -10.95
C TYR A 51 -4.52 -16.23 -10.27
N LEU A 52 -3.64 -15.57 -9.51
CA LEU A 52 -3.92 -14.25 -8.93
C LEU A 52 -3.27 -13.09 -9.70
N VAL A 53 -2.31 -13.35 -10.61
CA VAL A 53 -1.63 -12.27 -11.34
C VAL A 53 -2.52 -11.60 -12.36
N GLY A 54 -3.50 -12.30 -12.93
CA GLY A 54 -4.54 -11.66 -13.74
C GLY A 54 -5.28 -10.53 -13.00
N LEU A 55 -5.30 -10.56 -11.66
CA LEU A 55 -5.89 -9.52 -10.81
C LEU A 55 -4.86 -8.45 -10.39
N LEU A 56 -3.56 -8.72 -10.51
CA LEU A 56 -2.49 -7.80 -10.15
C LEU A 56 -2.05 -6.99 -11.37
N LYS A 57 -2.36 -5.69 -11.37
CA LYS A 57 -1.73 -4.76 -12.33
C LYS A 57 -0.22 -4.68 -12.10
N ALA A 58 0.54 -4.32 -13.14
CA ALA A 58 1.99 -4.14 -13.05
C ALA A 58 2.40 -3.17 -11.93
N GLU A 59 1.55 -2.17 -11.64
CA GLU A 59 1.75 -1.16 -10.59
C GLU A 59 1.51 -1.67 -9.16
N ALA A 60 1.14 -2.94 -8.95
CA ALA A 60 0.86 -3.46 -7.62
C ALA A 60 2.08 -3.36 -6.70
N SER A 61 1.89 -2.69 -5.56
CA SER A 61 2.95 -2.48 -4.57
C SER A 61 3.52 -3.79 -4.03
N GLY A 62 4.77 -3.76 -3.53
CA GLY A 62 5.39 -4.94 -2.90
C GLY A 62 4.58 -5.48 -1.71
N GLN A 63 3.80 -4.64 -1.03
CA GLN A 63 2.88 -5.07 0.03
C GLN A 63 1.70 -5.88 -0.53
N VAL A 64 1.06 -5.40 -1.60
CA VAL A 64 -0.03 -6.12 -2.26
C VAL A 64 0.46 -7.45 -2.82
N ARG A 65 1.68 -7.50 -3.38
CA ARG A 65 2.31 -8.76 -3.83
C ARG A 65 2.52 -9.75 -2.68
N ARG A 66 2.99 -9.28 -1.51
CA ARG A 66 3.12 -10.13 -0.31
C ARG A 66 1.77 -10.68 0.17
N VAL A 67 0.72 -9.88 0.11
CA VAL A 67 -0.64 -10.33 0.45
C VAL A 67 -1.11 -11.38 -0.55
N ALA A 68 -0.96 -11.11 -1.86
CA ALA A 68 -1.30 -12.05 -2.92
C ALA A 68 -0.59 -13.41 -2.74
N SER A 69 0.69 -13.43 -2.38
CA SER A 69 1.43 -14.68 -2.10
C SER A 69 0.81 -15.49 -0.97
N ARG A 70 0.26 -14.85 0.08
CA ARG A 70 -0.41 -15.57 1.18
C ARG A 70 -1.72 -16.20 0.71
N PHE A 71 -2.53 -15.46 -0.05
CA PHE A 71 -3.75 -16.01 -0.66
C PHE A 71 -3.44 -17.16 -1.62
N ALA A 72 -2.36 -17.04 -2.42
CA ALA A 72 -1.91 -18.09 -3.33
C ALA A 72 -1.59 -19.39 -2.59
N VAL A 73 -0.80 -19.31 -1.51
CA VAL A 73 -0.46 -20.46 -0.65
C VAL A 73 -1.70 -21.08 -0.02
N THR A 74 -2.63 -20.27 0.48
CA THR A 74 -3.89 -20.77 1.05
C THR A 74 -4.73 -21.51 0.01
N GLY A 75 -4.85 -20.97 -1.21
CA GLY A 75 -5.57 -21.65 -2.28
C GLY A 75 -4.96 -22.99 -2.65
N GLU A 76 -3.63 -23.09 -2.66
CA GLU A 76 -2.93 -24.34 -2.96
C GLU A 76 -3.04 -25.37 -1.83
N ALA A 77 -3.07 -24.92 -0.58
CA ALA A 77 -3.39 -25.79 0.54
C ALA A 77 -4.83 -26.33 0.46
N LEU A 78 -5.79 -25.53 -0.02
CA LEU A 78 -7.17 -25.97 -0.24
C LEU A 78 -7.29 -26.99 -1.37
N GLU A 79 -6.51 -26.86 -2.45
CA GLU A 79 -6.45 -27.89 -3.50
C GLU A 79 -5.88 -29.20 -2.97
N MET A 80 -4.80 -29.16 -2.19
CA MET A 80 -4.23 -30.35 -1.55
C MET A 80 -5.22 -31.02 -0.60
N ALA A 81 -5.97 -30.23 0.18
CA ALA A 81 -7.01 -30.75 1.06
C ALA A 81 -8.17 -31.39 0.27
N THR A 82 -8.46 -30.86 -0.92
CA THR A 82 -9.48 -31.38 -1.84
C THR A 82 -9.04 -32.70 -2.48
N GLU A 83 -7.80 -32.78 -2.96
CA GLU A 83 -7.18 -34.01 -3.47
C GLU A 83 -7.17 -35.14 -2.42
N ALA A 84 -6.98 -34.77 -1.15
CA ALA A 84 -7.02 -35.70 -0.03
C ALA A 84 -8.45 -36.04 0.47
N GLY A 85 -9.49 -35.47 -0.15
CA GLY A 85 -10.89 -35.76 0.15
C GLY A 85 -11.46 -35.08 1.41
N PHE A 86 -10.80 -34.05 1.94
CA PHE A 86 -11.22 -33.40 3.20
C PHE A 86 -12.27 -32.31 3.01
N THR A 87 -12.29 -31.61 1.87
CA THR A 87 -13.13 -30.42 1.66
C THR A 87 -14.50 -30.77 1.08
N GLY A 88 -14.58 -31.85 0.31
CA GLY A 88 -15.76 -32.16 -0.51
C GLY A 88 -15.96 -31.20 -1.70
N TRP A 89 -14.95 -30.39 -2.03
CA TRP A 89 -14.99 -29.44 -3.15
C TRP A 89 -14.54 -30.09 -4.45
N GLU A 90 -14.89 -29.47 -5.58
CA GLU A 90 -14.33 -29.85 -6.88
C GLU A 90 -12.91 -29.29 -7.05
N ALA A 91 -12.11 -29.96 -7.88
CA ALA A 91 -10.76 -29.47 -8.21
C ALA A 91 -10.83 -28.05 -8.80
N GLY A 92 -10.02 -27.14 -8.25
CA GLY A 92 -9.96 -25.73 -8.62
C GLY A 92 -10.96 -24.81 -7.90
N GLU A 93 -11.91 -25.35 -7.13
CA GLU A 93 -12.87 -24.55 -6.38
C GLU A 93 -12.22 -23.78 -5.22
N GLY A 94 -11.20 -24.38 -4.58
CA GLY A 94 -10.44 -23.74 -3.51
C GLY A 94 -9.65 -22.52 -4.00
N ARG A 95 -8.99 -22.64 -5.16
CA ARG A 95 -8.33 -21.50 -5.82
C ARG A 95 -9.33 -20.41 -6.22
N LYS A 96 -10.49 -20.75 -6.78
CA LYS A 96 -11.53 -19.78 -7.17
C LYS A 96 -12.06 -19.00 -5.97
N ALA A 97 -12.30 -19.66 -4.84
CA ALA A 97 -12.71 -19.00 -3.61
C ALA A 97 -11.64 -18.00 -3.15
N MET A 98 -10.36 -18.37 -3.19
CA MET A 98 -9.27 -17.45 -2.85
C MET A 98 -9.11 -16.30 -3.84
N GLN A 99 -9.37 -16.51 -5.14
CA GLN A 99 -9.43 -15.42 -6.13
C GLN A 99 -10.47 -14.38 -5.77
N GLN A 100 -11.70 -14.81 -5.44
CA GLN A 100 -12.79 -13.91 -5.07
C GLN A 100 -12.46 -13.14 -3.79
N CYS A 101 -11.99 -13.84 -2.75
CA CYS A 101 -11.55 -13.20 -1.51
C CYS A 101 -10.44 -12.17 -1.76
N PHE A 102 -9.50 -12.48 -2.66
CA PHE A 102 -8.43 -11.56 -3.01
C PHE A 102 -8.93 -10.36 -3.83
N ALA A 103 -9.88 -10.56 -4.75
CA ALA A 103 -10.51 -9.48 -5.51
C ALA A 103 -11.30 -8.52 -4.60
N ASP A 104 -12.08 -9.06 -3.66
CA ASP A 104 -12.79 -8.27 -2.64
C ASP A 104 -11.81 -7.52 -1.74
N TRP A 105 -10.70 -8.17 -1.37
CA TRP A 105 -9.63 -7.54 -0.62
C TRP A 105 -9.00 -6.40 -1.43
N LEU A 106 -8.70 -6.60 -2.72
CA LEU A 106 -8.18 -5.55 -3.60
C LEU A 106 -9.16 -4.39 -3.75
N GLN A 107 -10.46 -4.64 -3.82
CA GLN A 107 -11.46 -3.59 -3.90
C GLN A 107 -11.50 -2.74 -2.62
N ARG A 108 -11.32 -3.38 -1.45
CA ARG A 108 -11.35 -2.70 -0.14
C ARG A 108 -10.06 -1.98 0.20
N TYR A 109 -8.90 -2.50 -0.21
CA TYR A 109 -7.59 -2.02 0.20
C TYR A 109 -6.78 -1.37 -0.93
N GLY A 110 -7.17 -1.58 -2.20
CA GLY A 110 -6.51 -1.02 -3.39
C GLY A 110 -5.24 -1.79 -3.82
N LEU A 111 -4.64 -1.33 -4.92
CA LEU A 111 -3.44 -1.93 -5.54
C LEU A 111 -2.10 -1.45 -4.92
N GLY A 112 -2.16 -0.58 -3.91
CA GLY A 112 -1.01 0.09 -3.32
C GLY A 112 -1.23 1.59 -3.27
N ASN A 113 -0.42 2.28 -2.48
CA ASN A 113 -0.43 3.73 -2.28
C ASN A 113 -1.47 4.34 -1.34
N ARG A 114 -2.13 3.59 -0.45
CA ARG A 114 -2.93 4.24 0.61
C ARG A 114 -2.07 5.17 1.49
N GLU A 115 -0.85 4.73 1.84
CA GLU A 115 0.11 5.56 2.58
C GLU A 115 0.53 6.77 1.76
N ASP A 116 0.96 6.59 0.49
CA ASP A 116 1.28 7.70 -0.41
C ASP A 116 0.08 8.67 -0.54
N SER A 117 -1.14 8.18 -0.75
CA SER A 117 -2.36 9.01 -0.82
C SER A 117 -2.61 9.77 0.48
N GLN A 118 -2.45 9.12 1.64
CA GLN A 118 -2.58 9.77 2.94
C GLN A 118 -1.52 10.85 3.15
N ILE A 119 -0.28 10.62 2.72
CA ILE A 119 0.80 11.62 2.74
C ILE A 119 0.43 12.82 1.85
N LEU A 120 -0.11 12.56 0.66
CA LEU A 120 -0.55 13.63 -0.25
C LEU A 120 -1.73 14.40 0.35
N ASP A 121 -2.74 13.71 0.89
CA ASP A 121 -3.91 14.32 1.54
C ASP A 121 -3.47 15.21 2.72
N GLN A 122 -2.53 14.72 3.54
CA GLN A 122 -2.00 15.45 4.69
C GLN A 122 -1.18 16.67 4.26
N ALA A 123 -0.32 16.53 3.25
CA ALA A 123 0.44 17.65 2.72
C ALA A 123 -0.48 18.75 2.17
N GLU A 124 -1.50 18.38 1.40
CA GLU A 124 -2.50 19.31 0.87
C GLU A 124 -3.28 20.01 1.97
N ALA A 125 -3.76 19.27 2.96
CA ALA A 125 -4.47 19.83 4.11
C ALA A 125 -3.58 20.81 4.90
N TRP A 126 -2.31 20.44 5.11
CA TRP A 126 -1.35 21.30 5.78
C TRP A 126 -1.09 22.58 5.00
N PHE A 127 -0.87 22.50 3.67
CA PHE A 127 -0.68 23.69 2.85
C PHE A 127 -1.95 24.55 2.76
N ALA A 128 -3.14 23.95 2.69
CA ALA A 128 -4.40 24.70 2.69
C ALA A 128 -4.55 25.57 3.95
N ALA A 129 -4.11 25.05 5.11
CA ALA A 129 -4.15 25.80 6.36
C ALA A 129 -2.99 26.80 6.54
N ASN A 130 -1.81 26.52 5.99
CA ASN A 130 -0.57 27.21 6.38
C ASN A 130 0.13 28.00 5.24
N ALA A 131 -0.22 27.77 3.96
CA ALA A 131 0.56 28.27 2.81
C ALA A 131 0.71 29.79 2.72
N PHE A 132 -0.26 30.55 3.24
CA PHE A 132 -0.23 32.02 3.22
C PHE A 132 0.20 32.63 4.56
N ALA A 133 0.02 31.91 5.67
CA ALA A 133 0.20 32.47 7.01
C ALA A 133 1.55 32.15 7.65
N ARG A 134 2.33 31.19 7.13
CA ARG A 134 3.56 30.70 7.76
C ARG A 134 4.81 30.78 6.87
N PHE A 135 4.73 31.47 5.73
CA PHE A 135 5.84 31.58 4.79
C PHE A 135 6.25 33.04 4.58
N ILE A 136 7.54 33.32 4.76
CA ILE A 136 8.12 34.64 4.50
C ILE A 136 8.32 34.79 2.99
N ASP A 137 7.83 35.88 2.40
CA ASP A 137 8.12 36.17 1.00
C ASP A 137 9.62 36.44 0.82
N TRP A 138 10.21 35.79 -0.19
CA TRP A 138 11.65 35.83 -0.42
C TRP A 138 12.22 37.24 -0.54
N HIS A 139 11.46 38.18 -1.08
CA HIS A 139 11.91 39.56 -1.23
C HIS A 139 11.90 40.37 0.08
N ASP A 140 11.07 39.97 1.04
CA ASP A 140 10.93 40.64 2.32
C ASP A 140 11.88 40.06 3.38
N ALA A 141 12.37 38.82 3.17
CA ALA A 141 13.34 38.16 4.05
C ALA A 141 14.63 38.98 4.21
N GLY A 142 15.04 39.25 5.44
CA GLY A 142 16.22 40.05 5.77
C GLY A 142 16.06 41.56 5.55
N SER A 143 14.86 42.04 5.25
CA SER A 143 14.56 43.46 5.05
C SER A 143 13.76 44.05 6.22
N ASP A 144 13.64 45.38 6.28
CA ASP A 144 12.79 46.07 7.26
C ASP A 144 11.29 45.73 7.14
N ARG A 145 10.89 45.06 6.05
CA ARG A 145 9.53 44.60 5.77
C ARG A 145 9.30 43.14 6.16
N GLU A 146 10.31 42.47 6.72
CA GLU A 146 10.17 41.09 7.17
C GLU A 146 9.07 40.99 8.25
N PRO A 147 8.01 40.17 8.03
CA PRO A 147 6.96 40.02 9.00
C PRO A 147 7.44 39.23 10.22
N ILE A 148 7.05 39.68 11.42
CA ILE A 148 7.23 38.88 12.64
C ILE A 148 6.27 37.68 12.56
N MET A 149 6.82 36.51 12.26
CA MET A 149 6.05 35.31 11.97
C MET A 149 6.31 34.22 13.03
N PRO A 150 5.42 34.05 14.02
CA PRO A 150 5.52 32.91 14.92
C PRO A 150 5.32 31.60 14.14
N ASN A 151 6.09 30.56 14.47
CA ASN A 151 6.04 29.25 13.81
C ASN A 151 6.29 29.28 12.29
N CYS A 152 7.22 30.12 11.82
CA CYS A 152 7.60 30.20 10.42
C CYS A 152 7.97 28.81 9.85
N ALA A 153 7.29 28.42 8.77
CA ALA A 153 7.48 27.15 8.08
C ALA A 153 8.55 27.20 6.99
N GLY A 154 8.94 28.41 6.57
CA GLY A 154 10.00 28.63 5.59
C GLY A 154 9.73 29.84 4.71
N TYR A 155 10.11 29.73 3.43
CA TYR A 155 10.07 30.85 2.49
C TYR A 155 9.17 30.54 1.29
N ARG A 156 8.51 31.55 0.76
CA ARG A 156 7.81 31.50 -0.51
C ARG A 156 8.58 32.34 -1.53
N ARG A 157 8.82 31.80 -2.71
CA ARG A 157 9.50 32.54 -3.79
C ARG A 157 8.71 32.43 -5.09
N ARG A 158 8.55 33.56 -5.75
CA ARG A 158 8.04 33.63 -7.11
C ARG A 158 9.21 33.37 -8.07
N GLY A 159 9.14 32.27 -8.81
CA GLY A 159 10.02 32.00 -9.96
C GLY A 159 9.58 32.77 -11.20
N SER A 160 10.17 32.46 -12.36
CA SER A 160 9.77 33.04 -13.65
C SER A 160 8.33 32.72 -14.00
N ASP A 161 7.94 31.45 -13.84
CA ASP A 161 6.66 30.92 -14.34
C ASP A 161 5.77 30.32 -13.24
N SER A 162 6.31 30.11 -12.04
CA SER A 162 5.57 29.49 -10.92
C SER A 162 6.05 29.95 -9.54
N ILE A 163 5.15 29.88 -8.57
CA ILE A 163 5.47 30.08 -7.16
C ILE A 163 5.92 28.74 -6.58
N TYR A 164 6.98 28.75 -5.77
CA TYR A 164 7.42 27.58 -5.03
C TYR A 164 7.64 27.91 -3.55
N TRP A 165 7.53 26.87 -2.72
CA TRP A 165 7.68 26.95 -1.27
C TRP A 165 8.93 26.19 -0.85
N LEU A 166 9.75 26.82 -0.01
CA LEU A 166 10.91 26.22 0.63
C LEU A 166 10.56 25.94 2.08
N VAL A 167 10.30 24.69 2.40
CA VAL A 167 9.90 24.25 3.74
C VAL A 167 11.12 23.81 4.54
N PHE A 168 11.20 24.22 5.79
CA PHE A 168 12.26 23.78 6.70
C PHE A 168 12.20 22.26 6.95
N PRO A 169 13.34 21.57 7.07
CA PRO A 169 13.36 20.12 7.30
C PRO A 169 12.65 19.67 8.57
N GLY A 170 12.69 20.47 9.65
CA GLY A 170 11.97 20.17 10.90
C GLY A 170 10.46 20.19 10.68
N VAL A 171 9.93 21.27 10.08
CA VAL A 171 8.49 21.41 9.78
C VAL A 171 8.00 20.31 8.84
N PHE A 172 8.81 19.93 7.85
CA PHE A 172 8.47 18.81 6.99
C PHE A 172 8.34 17.49 7.76
N ALA A 173 9.30 17.18 8.64
CA ALA A 173 9.30 15.92 9.38
C ALA A 173 8.23 15.89 10.50
N ASP A 174 8.04 17.01 11.19
CA ASP A 174 7.23 17.08 12.41
C ASP A 174 5.76 17.38 12.12
N GLU A 175 5.44 18.06 11.01
CA GLU A 175 4.05 18.46 10.67
C GLU A 175 3.55 17.82 9.37
N ILE A 176 4.31 17.92 8.28
CA ILE A 176 3.84 17.47 6.95
C ILE A 176 3.91 15.93 6.82
N ALA A 177 5.00 15.34 7.31
CA ALA A 177 5.23 13.90 7.29
C ALA A 177 4.99 13.26 8.68
N GLU A 178 4.19 13.91 9.53
CA GLU A 178 3.90 13.42 10.87
C GLU A 178 3.30 12.00 10.80
N GLY A 179 3.89 11.06 11.54
CA GLY A 179 3.46 9.66 11.55
C GLY A 179 3.95 8.80 10.38
N PHE A 180 4.70 9.37 9.43
CA PHE A 180 5.27 8.65 8.29
C PHE A 180 6.80 8.68 8.28
N ASP A 181 7.43 7.75 7.57
CA ASP A 181 8.87 7.85 7.31
C ASP A 181 9.14 9.01 6.34
N LYS A 182 10.02 9.92 6.72
CA LYS A 182 10.34 11.13 5.93
C LYS A 182 10.89 10.84 4.53
N ILE A 183 11.57 9.71 4.33
CA ILE A 183 12.11 9.34 3.02
C ILE A 183 10.98 8.82 2.14
N MET A 184 10.12 7.97 2.70
CA MET A 184 8.90 7.50 2.04
C MET A 184 7.97 8.67 1.68
N ALA A 185 7.67 9.56 2.63
CA ALA A 185 6.82 10.71 2.41
C ALA A 185 7.36 11.64 1.33
N ALA A 186 8.66 11.94 1.37
CA ALA A 186 9.30 12.73 0.34
C ALA A 186 9.29 12.03 -1.03
N SER A 187 9.44 10.70 -1.08
CA SER A 187 9.33 9.94 -2.32
C SER A 187 7.92 10.00 -2.90
N ALA A 188 6.89 9.84 -2.08
CA ALA A 188 5.48 9.95 -2.50
C ALA A 188 5.18 11.33 -3.10
N LEU A 189 5.64 12.39 -2.45
CA LEU A 189 5.44 13.77 -2.91
C LEU A 189 6.23 14.10 -4.20
N VAL A 190 7.38 13.46 -4.41
CA VAL A 190 8.14 13.56 -5.67
C VAL A 190 7.38 12.85 -6.80
N LYS A 191 6.83 11.65 -6.55
CA LYS A 191 6.03 10.92 -7.55
C LYS A 191 4.79 11.70 -7.99
N ALA A 192 4.21 12.51 -7.10
CA ALA A 192 3.04 13.34 -7.37
C ALA A 192 3.38 14.72 -7.96
N ASP A 193 4.63 14.98 -8.32
CA ASP A 193 5.13 16.27 -8.83
C ASP A 193 4.89 17.48 -7.88
N MET A 194 4.61 17.23 -6.61
CA MET A 194 4.45 18.28 -5.59
C MET A 194 5.81 18.75 -5.07
N LEU A 195 6.77 17.84 -4.93
CA LEU A 195 8.10 18.10 -4.39
C LEU A 195 9.18 17.93 -5.47
N GLN A 196 10.11 18.89 -5.56
CA GLN A 196 11.28 18.76 -6.44
C GLN A 196 12.38 17.94 -5.77
N ALA A 197 12.80 16.85 -6.41
CA ALA A 197 13.99 16.10 -6.01
C ALA A 197 15.25 16.96 -6.14
N GLY A 198 16.15 16.88 -5.16
CA GLY A 198 17.44 17.54 -5.20
C GLY A 198 18.43 16.80 -6.11
N ASN A 199 19.41 17.53 -6.64
CA ASN A 199 20.43 16.99 -7.55
C ASN A 199 21.32 15.88 -6.92
N ASP A 200 21.40 15.83 -5.58
CA ASP A 200 22.23 14.87 -4.84
C ASP A 200 21.56 13.48 -4.64
N GLY A 201 20.45 13.20 -5.32
CA GLY A 201 19.62 12.01 -5.06
C GLY A 201 18.83 12.07 -3.73
N LYS A 202 18.88 13.22 -3.04
CA LYS A 202 18.10 13.50 -1.83
C LYS A 202 16.92 14.39 -2.18
N SER A 203 15.81 14.26 -1.47
CA SER A 203 14.61 15.10 -1.68
C SER A 203 14.74 16.54 -1.15
N THR A 204 15.91 16.91 -0.59
CA THR A 204 16.22 18.26 -0.11
C THR A 204 17.16 18.99 -1.06
N SER A 205 16.96 20.29 -1.23
CA SER A 205 17.84 21.17 -2.01
C SER A 205 18.49 22.25 -1.13
N VAL A 206 19.71 22.66 -1.48
CA VAL A 206 20.46 23.68 -0.74
C VAL A 206 20.13 25.06 -1.31
N HIS A 207 19.73 26.00 -0.45
CA HIS A 207 19.44 27.38 -0.82
C HIS A 207 20.16 28.36 0.10
N LYS A 208 20.61 29.48 -0.47
CA LYS A 208 21.11 30.64 0.28
C LYS A 208 19.96 31.61 0.42
N THR A 209 19.43 31.74 1.62
CA THR A 209 18.29 32.60 1.89
C THR A 209 18.74 34.05 2.09
N PRO A 210 17.89 35.05 1.81
CA PRO A 210 18.30 36.46 1.85
C PRO A 210 18.62 36.98 3.25
N ASP A 211 17.96 36.43 4.28
CA ASP A 211 18.22 36.68 5.70
C ASP A 211 19.62 36.22 6.13
N LEU A 212 20.09 35.09 5.58
CA LEU A 212 21.34 34.43 5.96
C LEU A 212 22.16 34.03 4.72
N PRO A 213 22.70 35.01 3.97
CA PRO A 213 23.36 34.75 2.68
C PRO A 213 24.68 33.98 2.81
N ARG A 214 25.30 34.01 4.00
CA ARG A 214 26.56 33.32 4.31
C ARG A 214 26.37 31.88 4.78
N GLN A 215 25.14 31.46 5.06
CA GLN A 215 24.83 30.14 5.62
C GLN A 215 23.83 29.40 4.72
N PRO A 216 24.30 28.59 3.76
CA PRO A 216 23.40 27.77 2.95
C PRO A 216 22.68 26.74 3.82
N ARG A 217 21.36 26.64 3.67
CA ARG A 217 20.51 25.70 4.42
C ARG A 217 19.79 24.75 3.45
N ARG A 218 19.42 23.56 3.96
CA ARG A 218 18.66 22.56 3.19
C ARG A 218 17.16 22.76 3.39
N PHE A 219 16.39 22.65 2.31
CA PHE A 219 14.95 22.82 2.29
C PHE A 219 14.29 21.74 1.44
N TYR A 220 13.04 21.44 1.77
CA TYR A 220 12.13 20.73 0.88
C TYR A 220 11.50 21.75 -0.06
N LYS A 221 11.68 21.59 -1.37
CA LYS A 221 11.18 22.54 -2.38
C LYS A 221 9.89 22.02 -2.99
N PHE A 222 8.77 22.61 -2.59
CA PHE A 222 7.45 22.30 -3.14
C PHE A 222 7.16 23.19 -4.35
N LEU A 223 6.84 22.56 -5.47
CA LEU A 223 6.45 23.22 -6.73
C LEU A 223 4.93 23.40 -6.81
N ALA A 224 4.18 22.53 -6.14
CA ALA A 224 2.73 22.57 -6.10
C ALA A 224 2.24 22.28 -4.68
N ILE A 225 1.16 22.95 -4.28
CA ILE A 225 0.47 22.73 -2.99
C ILE A 225 -0.71 21.75 -3.11
N VAL A 226 -1.16 21.49 -4.34
CA VAL A 226 -2.22 20.53 -4.68
C VAL A 226 -1.68 19.63 -5.79
N ARG A 227 -2.08 18.35 -5.76
CA ARG A 227 -1.89 17.41 -6.87
C ARG A 227 -2.37 18.05 -8.17
N LYS A 228 -1.60 17.91 -9.24
CA LYS A 228 -2.14 18.13 -10.58
C LYS A 228 -3.14 17.00 -10.81
N GLU A 229 -4.42 17.33 -11.02
CA GLU A 229 -5.36 16.36 -11.56
C GLU A 229 -4.75 15.84 -12.86
N GLY A 230 -4.40 14.55 -12.88
CA GLY A 230 -3.95 13.91 -14.09
C GLY A 230 -5.02 14.12 -15.14
N ALA A 231 -4.60 14.55 -16.33
CA ALA A 231 -5.44 14.57 -17.52
C ALA A 231 -6.30 13.31 -17.54
N GLU A 232 -7.61 13.54 -17.53
CA GLU A 232 -8.68 12.57 -17.69
C GLU A 232 -8.20 11.41 -18.56
N ALA A 233 -8.08 10.21 -17.97
CA ALA A 233 -8.02 9.01 -18.77
C ALA A 233 -9.30 9.00 -19.60
N GLU A 234 -9.16 9.03 -20.93
CA GLU A 234 -10.28 8.92 -21.86
C GLU A 234 -11.25 7.83 -21.38
N PRO A 235 -12.57 8.12 -21.32
CA PRO A 235 -13.54 7.08 -21.03
C PRO A 235 -13.43 6.01 -22.12
N LEU A 236 -13.18 4.77 -21.70
CA LEU A 236 -13.16 3.61 -22.58
C LEU A 236 -14.40 3.64 -23.51
N PRO A 237 -14.25 3.40 -24.82
CA PRO A 237 -15.40 3.35 -25.71
C PRO A 237 -16.35 2.26 -25.20
N SER A 238 -17.59 2.67 -24.96
CA SER A 238 -18.69 1.78 -24.60
C SER A 238 -18.79 0.67 -25.65
N ALA A 239 -18.52 -0.58 -25.24
CA ALA A 239 -18.78 -1.73 -26.07
C ALA A 239 -20.28 -1.75 -26.42
N THR A 240 -20.57 -1.55 -27.71
CA THR A 240 -21.88 -1.83 -28.32
C THR A 240 -21.90 -3.27 -28.80
#